data_AF-A0A7C9RT64-F1
#
_entry.id   AF-A0A7C9RT64-F1
#
_cell.length_a   1.000
_cell.length_b   1.000
_cell.length_c   1.000
_cell.angle_alpha   90.00
_cell.angle_beta   90.00
_cell.angle_gamma   90.00
#
_symmetry.space_group_name_H-M   'P 1'
#
loop_
_entity.id
_entity.type
_entity.pdbx_description
1 polymer ?
#
loop_
_entity_poly.entity_id
_entity_poly.type
_entity_poly.pdbx_seq_one_letter_code
_entity_poly.pdbx_strand_id
1 'polypeptide(L)'
;MAEVLIELFETGLPAMVWYVTDVPGCVMGSPLPGLSDHETYIVMVQCAERLGMQLTVEPSRPYWQSQGSDEEHSAPAILVKPYHEDYLIKGVYHGVQLSCRGSASEGTAKKTNVPKSQARSSDPDVTAQLQALTVMISLLSADLPPLSWRLRPENHEPQLTPEIHTLKRRRQARAGLIQWADFLGTQIRYDPRSMYAVAYNSAEVTGRVDGVPITITAHLRRPLSDTRPWQALRRQLTGTNKPTAAQ
;
A
#
# COMPACT_ATOMS: atom_id res chain seq x y z
N MET A 1 15.61 1.12 7.95
CA MET A 1 14.41 0.27 7.74
C MET A 1 14.46 -0.45 6.40
N ALA A 2 14.79 0.27 5.31
CA ALA A 2 14.98 -0.33 4.00
C ALA A 2 16.18 -1.32 3.97
N GLU A 3 17.23 -0.99 4.72
CA GLU A 3 18.43 -1.82 4.89
C GLU A 3 18.10 -3.16 5.54
N VAL A 4 17.23 -3.14 6.55
CA VAL A 4 16.72 -4.35 7.21
C VAL A 4 15.94 -5.20 6.21
N LEU A 5 15.13 -4.59 5.34
CA LEU A 5 14.45 -5.33 4.29
C LEU A 5 15.43 -5.92 3.27
N ILE A 6 16.49 -5.21 2.87
CA ILE A 6 17.53 -5.77 1.99
C ILE A 6 18.19 -6.98 2.64
N GLU A 7 18.65 -6.86 3.88
CA GLU A 7 19.26 -7.96 4.63
C GLU A 7 18.31 -9.17 4.69
N LEU A 8 17.03 -8.93 4.95
CA LEU A 8 16.01 -9.96 4.98
C LEU A 8 15.83 -10.68 3.63
N PHE A 9 15.75 -9.95 2.51
CA PHE A 9 15.71 -10.57 1.19
C PHE A 9 17.01 -11.31 0.86
N GLU A 10 18.15 -10.78 1.29
CA GLU A 10 19.44 -11.45 1.17
C GLU A 10 19.49 -12.75 2.00
N THR A 11 18.77 -12.84 3.13
CA THR A 11 18.65 -14.10 3.89
C THR A 11 17.79 -15.18 3.20
N GLY A 12 17.16 -14.83 2.08
CA GLY A 12 16.32 -15.71 1.28
C GLY A 12 14.87 -15.76 1.75
N LEU A 13 14.33 -14.64 2.24
CA LEU A 13 12.88 -14.54 2.41
C LEU A 13 12.16 -14.75 1.07
N PRO A 14 11.00 -15.44 1.08
CA PRO A 14 10.18 -15.54 -0.11
C PRO A 14 9.66 -14.15 -0.53
N ALA A 15 9.31 -14.03 -1.81
CA ALA A 15 8.69 -12.82 -2.33
C ALA A 15 7.36 -12.54 -1.60
N MET A 16 7.19 -11.32 -1.12
CA MET A 16 6.03 -10.88 -0.37
C MET A 16 5.67 -9.44 -0.72
N VAL A 17 4.44 -9.02 -0.47
CA VAL A 17 4.11 -7.60 -0.45
C VAL A 17 4.61 -7.00 0.85
N TRP A 18 5.43 -5.95 0.77
CA TRP A 18 5.88 -5.22 1.95
C TRP A 18 5.33 -3.80 1.96
N TYR A 19 4.95 -3.35 3.14
CA TYR A 19 4.49 -2.01 3.42
C TYR A 19 5.44 -1.40 4.46
N VAL A 20 6.22 -0.42 4.03
CA VAL A 20 7.06 0.41 4.91
C VAL A 20 6.27 1.66 5.22
N THR A 21 5.81 1.79 6.47
CA THR A 21 4.96 2.91 6.85
C THR A 21 5.78 4.19 7.05
N ASP A 22 5.10 5.34 7.05
CA ASP A 22 5.69 6.62 7.44
C ASP A 22 5.99 6.72 8.95
N VAL A 23 5.57 5.71 9.73
CA VAL A 23 5.92 5.56 11.14
C VAL A 23 7.29 4.88 11.24
N PRO A 24 8.30 5.55 11.84
CA PRO A 24 9.62 4.98 12.02
C PRO A 24 9.56 3.66 12.78
N GLY A 25 10.28 2.65 12.28
CA GLY A 25 10.46 1.37 12.94
C GLY A 25 9.35 0.34 12.73
N CYS A 26 8.40 0.53 11.80
CA CYS A 26 7.36 -0.47 11.52
C CYS A 26 7.29 -0.86 10.03
N VAL A 27 7.37 -2.17 9.77
CA VAL A 27 7.26 -2.77 8.44
C VAL A 27 6.26 -3.92 8.49
N MET A 28 5.33 -3.93 7.54
CA MET A 28 4.29 -4.96 7.44
C MET A 28 4.47 -5.80 6.18
N GLY A 29 4.35 -7.11 6.30
CA GLY A 29 4.41 -8.06 5.19
C GLY A 29 3.07 -8.75 4.94
N SER A 30 2.81 -9.15 3.71
CA SER A 30 1.75 -10.11 3.38
C SER A 30 2.16 -10.98 2.19
N PRO A 31 1.65 -12.21 2.10
CA PRO A 31 1.83 -13.05 0.91
C PRO A 31 1.39 -12.33 -0.38
N LEU A 32 1.98 -12.72 -1.51
CA LEU A 32 1.56 -12.21 -2.82
C LEU A 32 0.10 -12.60 -3.11
N PRO A 33 -0.68 -11.73 -3.76
CA PRO A 33 -2.04 -12.07 -4.16
C PRO A 33 -2.02 -13.15 -5.26
N GLY A 34 -3.01 -14.02 -5.27
CA GLY A 34 -3.15 -15.09 -6.26
C GLY A 34 -2.49 -16.42 -5.86
N LEU A 35 -1.77 -16.47 -4.74
CA LEU A 35 -1.33 -17.72 -4.12
C LEU A 35 -2.52 -18.55 -3.64
N SER A 36 -2.45 -19.86 -3.79
CA SER A 36 -3.37 -20.79 -3.15
C SER A 36 -3.25 -20.74 -1.62
N ASP A 37 -4.24 -21.32 -0.94
CA ASP A 37 -4.24 -21.46 0.52
C ASP A 37 -2.96 -22.17 1.03
N HIS A 38 -2.58 -23.27 0.38
CA HIS A 38 -1.39 -24.05 0.75
C HIS A 38 -0.10 -23.25 0.53
N GLU A 39 0.02 -22.57 -0.61
CA GLU A 39 1.19 -21.72 -0.91
C GLU A 39 1.30 -20.57 0.07
N THR A 40 0.17 -19.93 0.40
CA THR A 40 0.09 -18.86 1.41
C THR A 40 0.62 -19.35 2.75
N TYR A 41 0.18 -20.52 3.22
CA TYR A 41 0.68 -21.10 4.47
C TYR A 41 2.17 -21.43 4.40
N ILE A 42 2.64 -22.06 3.32
CA ILE A 42 4.06 -22.41 3.13
C ILE A 42 4.94 -21.15 3.18
N VAL A 43 4.56 -20.09 2.46
CA VAL A 43 5.28 -18.80 2.46
C VAL A 43 5.34 -18.23 3.87
N MET A 44 4.24 -18.25 4.63
CA MET A 44 4.21 -17.74 5.99
C MET A 44 5.11 -18.58 6.94
N VAL A 45 5.12 -19.90 6.82
CA VAL A 45 6.02 -20.76 7.61
C VAL A 45 7.49 -20.45 7.29
N GLN A 46 7.83 -20.38 6.00
CA GLN A 46 9.20 -20.06 5.57
C GLN A 46 9.63 -18.66 6.04
N CYS A 47 8.74 -17.68 5.99
CA CYS A 47 8.99 -16.35 6.55
C CYS A 47 9.30 -16.40 8.05
N ALA A 48 8.49 -17.12 8.82
CA ALA A 48 8.70 -17.27 10.26
C ALA A 48 10.05 -17.93 10.56
N GLU A 49 10.39 -19.02 9.88
CA GLU A 49 11.67 -19.71 10.03
C GLU A 49 12.86 -18.78 9.75
N ARG A 50 12.81 -18.04 8.64
CA ARG A 50 13.90 -17.14 8.22
C ARG A 50 14.05 -15.93 9.13
N LEU A 51 12.95 -15.42 9.66
CA LEU A 51 12.96 -14.33 10.64
C LEU A 51 13.37 -14.80 12.05
N GLY A 52 13.45 -16.12 12.29
CA GLY A 52 13.60 -16.67 13.64
C GLY A 52 12.42 -16.34 14.55
N MET A 53 11.22 -16.18 13.98
CA MET A 53 10.00 -15.77 14.67
C MET A 53 8.96 -16.87 14.67
N GLN A 54 8.02 -16.81 15.62
CA GLN A 54 6.93 -17.76 15.68
C GLN A 54 5.80 -17.37 14.71
N LEU A 55 5.35 -18.34 13.91
CA LEU A 55 4.08 -18.24 13.21
C LEU A 55 2.94 -18.59 14.17
N THR A 56 2.04 -17.64 14.38
CA THR A 56 0.78 -17.85 15.09
C THR A 56 -0.32 -18.14 14.09
N VAL A 57 -1.04 -19.25 14.28
CA VAL A 57 -2.24 -19.57 13.52
C VAL A 57 -3.46 -19.24 14.38
N GLU A 58 -4.20 -18.22 14.00
CA GLU A 58 -5.42 -17.80 14.66
C GLU A 58 -6.62 -18.46 13.95
N PRO A 59 -7.38 -19.34 14.63
CA PRO A 59 -8.53 -19.98 14.01
C PRO A 59 -9.61 -18.94 13.72
N SER A 60 -10.49 -19.25 12.77
CA SER A 60 -11.69 -18.46 12.51
C SER A 60 -12.48 -18.22 13.80
N ARG A 61 -12.73 -16.94 14.10
CA ARG A 61 -13.57 -16.53 15.23
C ARG A 61 -14.85 -15.88 14.71
N PRO A 62 -16.02 -16.30 15.21
CA PRO A 62 -17.26 -15.63 14.86
C PRO A 62 -17.26 -14.21 15.41
N TYR A 63 -17.76 -13.26 14.62
CA TYR A 63 -17.93 -11.86 15.02
C TYR A 63 -19.30 -11.36 14.60
N TRP A 64 -19.80 -10.37 15.34
CA TRP A 64 -21.05 -9.70 15.01
C TRP A 64 -20.80 -8.68 13.90
N GLN A 65 -21.44 -8.88 12.74
CA GLN A 65 -21.37 -7.96 11.63
C GLN A 65 -22.64 -7.10 11.59
N SER A 66 -22.48 -5.80 11.81
CA SER A 66 -23.57 -4.84 11.57
C SER A 66 -23.98 -4.87 10.09
N GLN A 67 -25.28 -4.85 9.83
CA GLN A 67 -25.85 -4.86 8.48
C GLN A 67 -26.11 -3.44 7.93
N GLY A 68 -25.71 -2.40 8.65
CA GLY A 68 -25.82 -1.01 8.20
C GLY A 68 -25.09 -0.03 9.09
N SER A 69 -25.05 1.23 8.66
CA SER A 69 -24.40 2.34 9.38
C SER A 69 -25.37 3.12 10.29
N ASP A 70 -26.67 2.83 10.22
CA ASP A 70 -27.72 3.48 11.00
C ASP A 70 -28.33 2.50 11.99
N GLU A 71 -28.05 2.67 13.27
CA GLU A 71 -28.51 1.76 14.34
C GLU A 71 -30.04 1.74 14.47
N GLU A 72 -30.77 2.79 14.05
CA GLU A 72 -32.23 2.85 14.17
C GLU A 72 -32.97 2.07 13.07
N HIS A 73 -32.35 1.88 11.90
CA HIS A 73 -33.00 1.30 10.71
C HIS A 73 -32.28 0.07 10.15
N SER A 74 -31.17 -0.35 10.76
CA SER A 74 -30.44 -1.54 10.31
C SER A 74 -31.10 -2.83 10.79
N ALA A 75 -31.05 -3.86 9.95
CA ALA A 75 -31.34 -5.21 10.39
C ALA A 75 -30.40 -5.62 11.55
N PRO A 76 -30.82 -6.54 12.44
CA PRO A 76 -29.99 -7.00 13.54
C PRO A 76 -28.62 -7.46 13.05
N ALA A 77 -27.58 -7.20 13.86
CA ALA A 77 -26.27 -7.75 13.59
C ALA A 77 -26.36 -9.27 13.46
N ILE A 78 -25.72 -9.83 12.45
CA ILE A 78 -25.66 -11.27 12.25
C ILE A 78 -24.32 -11.79 12.75
N LEU A 79 -24.34 -12.98 13.35
CA LEU A 79 -23.12 -13.65 13.73
C LEU A 79 -22.51 -14.29 12.49
N VAL A 80 -21.36 -13.77 12.05
CA VAL A 80 -20.63 -14.28 10.89
C VAL A 80 -19.42 -15.06 11.37
N LYS A 81 -19.29 -16.30 10.90
CA LYS A 81 -18.05 -17.06 11.06
C LYS A 81 -17.25 -16.98 9.74
N PRO A 82 -16.08 -16.34 9.71
CA PRO A 82 -15.24 -16.35 8.53
C PRO A 82 -14.81 -17.78 8.18
N TYR A 83 -14.65 -18.11 6.90
CA TYR A 83 -14.20 -19.44 6.49
C TYR A 83 -12.67 -19.57 6.42
N HIS A 84 -11.94 -18.60 6.97
CA HIS A 84 -10.48 -18.53 6.94
C HIS A 84 -9.87 -18.54 8.33
N GLU A 85 -8.65 -19.05 8.43
CA GLU A 85 -7.73 -18.86 9.54
C GLU A 85 -6.71 -17.78 9.19
N ASP A 86 -6.30 -17.02 10.20
CA ASP A 86 -5.31 -15.94 10.09
C ASP A 86 -3.92 -16.46 10.45
N TYR A 87 -2.92 -16.03 9.70
CA TYR A 87 -1.51 -16.33 9.91
C TYR A 87 -0.77 -15.06 10.30
N LEU A 88 -0.14 -15.08 11.46
CA LEU A 88 0.47 -13.90 12.05
C LEU A 88 1.90 -14.17 12.49
N ILE A 89 2.81 -13.33 12.02
CA ILE A 89 4.19 -13.25 12.49
C ILE A 89 4.37 -11.85 13.04
N LYS A 90 4.80 -11.72 14.29
CA LYS A 90 5.10 -10.42 14.91
C LYS A 90 6.38 -10.52 15.72
N GLY A 91 7.23 -9.53 15.59
CA GLY A 91 8.47 -9.47 16.35
C GLY A 91 9.26 -8.21 16.09
N VAL A 92 10.44 -8.14 16.69
CA VAL A 92 11.43 -7.09 16.44
C VAL A 92 12.64 -7.75 15.80
N TYR A 93 13.09 -7.21 14.67
CA TYR A 93 14.26 -7.68 13.95
C TYR A 93 15.20 -6.49 13.71
N HIS A 94 16.41 -6.56 14.25
CA HIS A 94 17.38 -5.45 14.25
C HIS A 94 16.78 -4.08 14.62
N GLY A 95 15.91 -4.05 15.64
CA GLY A 95 15.27 -2.82 16.13
C GLY A 95 14.07 -2.33 15.31
N VAL A 96 13.68 -3.04 14.24
CA VAL A 96 12.48 -2.75 13.45
C VAL A 96 11.36 -3.71 13.85
N GLN A 97 10.19 -3.16 14.18
CA GLN A 97 8.97 -3.91 14.40
C GLN A 97 8.48 -4.47 13.06
N LEU A 98 8.43 -5.80 12.97
CA LEU A 98 7.93 -6.53 11.82
C LEU A 98 6.61 -7.20 12.15
N SER A 99 5.67 -7.11 11.21
CA SER A 99 4.40 -7.84 11.28
C SER A 99 4.04 -8.40 9.92
N CYS A 100 4.00 -9.72 9.76
CA CYS A 100 3.50 -10.36 8.54
C CYS A 100 2.12 -10.94 8.80
N ARG A 101 1.17 -10.71 7.88
CA ARG A 101 -0.17 -11.28 7.93
C ARG A 101 -0.51 -12.01 6.63
N GLY A 102 -0.99 -13.23 6.76
CA GLY A 102 -1.62 -14.00 5.70
C GLY A 102 -2.95 -14.58 6.18
N SER A 103 -3.70 -15.16 5.27
CA SER A 103 -4.94 -15.88 5.60
C SER A 103 -5.17 -16.98 4.57
N ALA A 104 -5.75 -18.09 5.00
CA ALA A 104 -6.15 -19.18 4.12
C ALA A 104 -7.41 -19.87 4.67
N SER A 105 -8.04 -20.74 3.89
CA SER A 105 -9.21 -21.51 4.36
C SER A 105 -8.94 -22.26 5.66
N GLU A 106 -9.96 -22.36 6.52
CA GLU A 106 -9.87 -23.03 7.82
C GLU A 106 -9.33 -24.47 7.70
N GLY A 107 -8.31 -24.80 8.50
CA GLY A 107 -7.69 -26.12 8.53
C GLY A 107 -6.58 -26.35 7.50
N THR A 108 -6.23 -25.34 6.71
CA THR A 108 -5.10 -25.40 5.76
C THR A 108 -3.80 -25.71 6.47
N ALA A 109 -3.50 -25.06 7.60
CA ALA A 109 -2.27 -25.27 8.36
C ALA A 109 -2.07 -26.74 8.79
N LYS A 110 -3.16 -27.44 9.11
CA LYS A 110 -3.12 -28.85 9.53
C LYS A 110 -2.92 -29.83 8.37
N LYS A 111 -3.36 -29.46 7.17
CA LYS A 111 -3.34 -30.32 5.98
C LYS A 111 -2.13 -30.10 5.09
N THR A 112 -1.39 -29.02 5.31
CA THR A 112 -0.28 -28.63 4.45
C THR A 112 1.01 -29.23 4.96
N ASN A 113 1.65 -30.06 4.12
CA ASN A 113 3.02 -30.47 4.34
C ASN A 113 3.95 -29.37 3.86
N VAL A 114 4.71 -28.78 4.78
CA VAL A 114 5.66 -27.73 4.44
C VAL A 114 6.96 -28.38 3.95
N PRO A 115 7.39 -28.13 2.70
CA PRO A 115 8.67 -28.62 2.23
C PRO A 115 9.80 -27.97 3.04
N LYS A 116 10.88 -28.71 3.28
CA LYS A 116 12.08 -28.13 3.90
C LYS A 116 12.53 -26.94 3.06
N SER A 117 12.76 -25.80 3.72
CA SER A 117 13.23 -24.58 3.07
C SER A 117 14.49 -24.88 2.24
N GLN A 118 14.40 -24.73 0.92
CA GLN A 118 15.55 -24.87 0.03
C GLN A 118 16.46 -23.62 0.14
N ALA A 119 17.72 -23.79 -0.23
CA ALA A 119 18.68 -22.69 -0.32
C ALA A 119 18.21 -21.63 -1.34
N ARG A 120 18.76 -20.40 -1.24
CA ARG A 120 18.47 -19.22 -2.07
C ARG A 120 18.01 -19.61 -3.48
N SER A 121 16.73 -19.40 -3.76
CA SER A 121 16.21 -19.44 -5.13
C SER A 121 16.68 -18.17 -5.85
N SER A 122 17.15 -18.30 -7.09
CA SER A 122 17.33 -17.18 -8.01
C SER A 122 15.96 -16.72 -8.53
N ASP A 123 15.10 -16.32 -7.60
CA ASP A 123 13.73 -15.93 -7.87
C ASP A 123 13.75 -14.53 -8.52
N PRO A 124 13.22 -14.40 -9.75
CA PRO A 124 13.16 -13.10 -10.43
C PRO A 124 12.35 -12.08 -9.64
N ASP A 125 11.35 -12.50 -8.85
CA ASP A 125 10.59 -11.60 -7.97
C ASP A 125 11.44 -11.06 -6.83
N VAL A 126 12.23 -11.92 -6.17
CA VAL A 126 13.17 -11.47 -5.13
C VAL A 126 14.20 -10.50 -5.71
N THR A 127 14.67 -10.75 -6.93
CA THR A 127 15.62 -9.87 -7.63
C THR A 127 15.00 -8.49 -7.90
N ALA A 128 13.76 -8.45 -8.40
CA ALA A 128 13.02 -7.22 -8.62
C ALA A 128 12.79 -6.43 -7.31
N GLN A 129 12.48 -7.12 -6.22
CA GLN A 129 12.29 -6.47 -4.91
C GLN A 129 13.59 -5.88 -4.35
N LEU A 130 14.72 -6.57 -4.50
CA LEU A 130 16.04 -6.05 -4.12
C LEU A 130 16.43 -4.80 -4.91
N GLN A 131 16.16 -4.78 -6.21
CA GLN A 131 16.37 -3.60 -7.05
C GLN A 131 15.50 -2.42 -6.59
N ALA A 132 14.21 -2.65 -6.35
CA ALA A 132 13.30 -1.61 -5.85
C ALA A 132 13.72 -1.07 -4.47
N LEU A 133 14.17 -1.94 -3.56
CA LEU A 133 14.67 -1.56 -2.24
C LEU A 133 15.93 -0.70 -2.30
N THR A 134 16.84 -1.03 -3.21
CA THR A 134 18.07 -0.25 -3.41
C THR A 134 17.72 1.19 -3.82
N VAL A 135 16.80 1.35 -4.77
CA VAL A 135 16.30 2.69 -5.17
C VAL A 135 15.58 3.40 -4.02
N MET A 136 14.81 2.66 -3.20
CA MET A 136 14.14 3.22 -2.04
C MET A 136 15.13 3.80 -1.01
N ILE A 137 16.29 3.18 -0.77
CA ILE A 137 17.32 3.72 0.13
C ILE A 137 17.82 5.08 -0.37
N SER A 138 18.12 5.18 -1.66
CA SER A 138 18.53 6.44 -2.29
C SER A 138 17.47 7.53 -2.11
N LEU A 139 16.19 7.18 -2.26
CA LEU A 139 15.07 8.10 -2.11
C LEU A 139 14.80 8.51 -0.67
N LEU A 140 14.97 7.59 0.28
CA LEU A 140 14.84 7.90 1.71
C LEU A 140 15.95 8.82 2.23
N SER A 141 17.08 8.88 1.52
CA SER A 141 18.18 9.80 1.82
C SER A 141 18.00 11.19 1.20
N ALA A 142 17.00 11.37 0.33
CA ALA A 142 16.70 12.66 -0.28
C ALA A 142 15.84 13.53 0.64
N ASP A 143 16.00 14.85 0.58
CA ASP A 143 15.16 15.81 1.30
C ASP A 143 13.80 15.96 0.61
N LEU A 144 12.99 14.89 0.70
CA LEU A 144 11.69 14.77 0.06
C LEU A 144 10.58 14.51 1.09
N PRO A 145 9.32 14.86 0.77
CA PRO A 145 8.19 14.56 1.64
C PRO A 145 8.11 13.07 1.96
N PRO A 146 7.90 12.67 3.23
CA PRO A 146 7.85 11.27 3.59
C PRO A 146 6.66 10.57 2.92
N LEU A 147 6.89 9.33 2.51
CA LEU A 147 5.90 8.45 1.89
C LEU A 147 5.78 7.15 2.69
N SER A 148 4.65 6.45 2.52
CA SER A 148 4.55 5.04 2.88
C SER A 148 4.78 4.20 1.64
N TRP A 149 5.71 3.26 1.70
CA TRP A 149 6.15 2.51 0.53
C TRP A 149 5.46 1.17 0.47
N ARG A 150 4.90 0.85 -0.69
CA ARG A 150 4.48 -0.50 -1.01
C ARG A 150 5.46 -1.09 -2.01
N LEU A 151 6.08 -2.20 -1.61
CA LEU A 151 7.00 -3.00 -2.42
C LEU A 151 6.27 -4.28 -2.81
N ARG A 152 6.07 -4.46 -4.10
CA ARG A 152 5.45 -5.66 -4.67
C ARG A 152 6.12 -5.92 -6.01
N PRO A 153 6.54 -7.16 -6.29
CA PRO A 153 6.94 -7.53 -7.64
C PRO A 153 5.67 -7.58 -8.51
N GLU A 154 5.65 -6.83 -9.61
CA GLU A 154 4.62 -6.92 -10.63
C GLU A 154 5.28 -7.44 -11.91
N ASN A 155 4.87 -8.62 -12.38
CA ASN A 155 5.43 -9.28 -13.56
C ASN A 155 6.96 -9.44 -13.54
N HIS A 156 7.54 -9.72 -12.38
CA HIS A 156 9.00 -9.81 -12.19
C HIS A 156 9.78 -8.51 -12.45
N GLU A 157 9.11 -7.37 -12.55
CA GLU A 157 9.74 -6.07 -12.72
C GLU A 157 9.84 -5.32 -11.38
N PRO A 158 10.94 -4.61 -11.12
CA PRO A 158 11.07 -3.77 -9.93
C PRO A 158 10.09 -2.60 -10.04
N GLN A 159 9.30 -2.36 -9.01
CA GLN A 159 8.40 -1.21 -8.95
C GLN A 159 8.25 -0.68 -7.53
N LEU A 160 8.16 0.65 -7.42
CA LEU A 160 7.81 1.34 -6.18
C LEU A 160 6.43 1.98 -6.34
N THR A 161 5.49 1.61 -5.47
CA THR A 161 4.13 2.19 -5.44
C THR A 161 3.85 2.89 -4.11
N PRO A 162 4.62 3.94 -3.76
CA PRO A 162 4.40 4.62 -2.51
C PRO A 162 3.10 5.42 -2.48
N GLU A 163 2.58 5.64 -1.29
CA GLU A 163 1.37 6.40 -1.03
C GLU A 163 1.64 7.52 -0.02
N ILE A 164 1.00 8.67 -0.23
CA ILE A 164 0.88 9.69 0.82
C ILE A 164 -0.31 9.34 1.70
N HIS A 165 -0.08 9.06 2.98
CA HIS A 165 -1.14 8.80 3.97
C HIS A 165 -2.03 10.03 4.20
N THR A 166 -3.08 10.15 3.40
CA THR A 166 -3.94 11.34 3.35
C THR A 166 -4.88 11.47 4.56
N LEU A 167 -5.13 10.40 5.30
CA LEU A 167 -5.88 10.45 6.57
C LEU A 167 -5.16 11.27 7.63
N LYS A 168 -3.83 11.13 7.73
CA LYS A 168 -3.00 11.87 8.70
C LYS A 168 -2.50 13.20 8.12
N ARG A 169 -2.23 13.26 6.81
CA ARG A 169 -1.52 14.38 6.16
C ARG A 169 -2.34 15.12 5.11
N ARG A 170 -3.67 15.12 5.22
CA ARG A 170 -4.61 15.66 4.22
C ARG A 170 -4.24 17.05 3.68
N ARG A 171 -3.82 17.96 4.57
CA ARG A 171 -3.46 19.34 4.22
C ARG A 171 -2.12 19.45 3.51
N GLN A 172 -1.21 18.51 3.76
CA GLN A 172 0.14 18.48 3.21
C GLN A 172 0.26 17.62 1.95
N ALA A 173 -0.70 16.72 1.69
CA ALA A 173 -0.61 15.75 0.60
C ALA A 173 -0.44 16.39 -0.78
N ARG A 174 -1.08 17.55 -1.03
CA ARG A 174 -0.89 18.29 -2.28
C ARG A 174 0.51 18.88 -2.41
N ALA A 175 1.01 19.54 -1.37
CA ALA A 175 2.37 20.09 -1.37
C ALA A 175 3.40 18.97 -1.54
N GLY A 176 3.16 17.82 -0.90
CA GLY A 176 3.96 16.62 -1.07
C GLY A 176 3.99 16.14 -2.53
N LEU A 177 2.82 15.99 -3.17
CA LEU A 177 2.76 15.61 -4.58
C LEU A 177 3.45 16.61 -5.51
N ILE A 178 3.37 17.92 -5.23
CA ILE A 178 4.07 18.93 -6.03
C ILE A 178 5.58 18.75 -5.93
N GLN A 179 6.13 18.61 -4.71
CA GLN A 179 7.56 18.39 -4.54
C GLN A 179 8.03 17.09 -5.20
N TRP A 180 7.22 16.03 -5.14
CA TRP A 180 7.52 14.78 -5.82
C TRP A 180 7.43 14.88 -7.35
N ALA A 181 6.48 15.65 -7.88
CA ALA A 181 6.37 15.93 -9.31
C ALA A 181 7.58 16.74 -9.80
N ASP A 182 7.99 17.76 -9.04
CA ASP A 182 9.17 18.58 -9.34
C ASP A 182 10.45 17.72 -9.33
N PHE A 183 10.62 16.87 -8.31
CA PHE A 183 11.76 15.96 -8.20
C PHE A 183 11.83 14.96 -9.36
N LEU A 184 10.69 14.36 -9.75
CA LEU A 184 10.63 13.41 -10.84
C LEU A 184 10.62 14.06 -12.24
N GLY A 185 10.52 15.39 -12.30
CA GLY A 185 10.36 16.12 -13.56
C GLY A 185 9.07 15.76 -14.32
N THR A 186 8.01 15.38 -13.60
CA THR A 186 6.73 14.96 -14.19
C THR A 186 5.55 15.79 -13.70
N GLN A 187 4.36 15.52 -14.22
CA GLN A 187 3.14 16.24 -13.86
C GLN A 187 2.22 15.39 -12.99
N ILE A 188 1.48 16.06 -12.10
CA ILE A 188 0.44 15.43 -11.30
C ILE A 188 -0.76 15.08 -12.19
N ARG A 189 -1.12 13.80 -12.22
CA ARG A 189 -2.32 13.29 -12.87
C ARG A 189 -3.43 13.16 -11.84
N TYR A 190 -4.62 13.66 -12.16
CA TYR A 190 -5.79 13.53 -11.28
C TYR A 190 -6.74 12.50 -11.89
N ASP A 191 -7.13 11.47 -11.13
CA ASP A 191 -8.11 10.50 -11.59
C ASP A 191 -9.53 11.06 -11.40
N PRO A 192 -10.33 11.20 -12.49
CA PRO A 192 -11.73 11.60 -12.39
C PRO A 192 -12.67 10.48 -11.93
N ARG A 193 -12.21 9.22 -11.79
CA ARG A 193 -13.06 8.07 -11.46
C ARG A 193 -13.44 8.01 -9.98
N SER A 194 -14.35 8.89 -9.61
CA SER A 194 -15.42 8.53 -8.68
C SER A 194 -16.63 9.44 -8.88
N MET A 195 -17.46 9.14 -9.88
CA MET A 195 -18.73 9.85 -10.06
C MET A 195 -19.75 9.55 -8.95
N TYR A 196 -19.52 8.51 -8.14
CA TYR A 196 -20.47 8.03 -7.13
C TYR A 196 -19.94 7.97 -5.69
N ALA A 197 -18.65 8.20 -5.43
CA ALA A 197 -18.15 8.34 -4.06
C ALA A 197 -17.69 9.78 -3.82
N VAL A 198 -18.48 10.51 -3.01
CA VAL A 198 -18.25 11.89 -2.54
C VAL A 198 -16.95 12.04 -1.70
N ALA A 199 -16.14 10.99 -1.58
CA ALA A 199 -15.13 10.90 -0.53
C ALA A 199 -13.65 10.99 -0.97
N TYR A 200 -13.22 10.48 -2.13
CA TYR A 200 -11.78 10.44 -2.46
C TYR A 200 -11.50 10.49 -3.97
N ASN A 201 -10.89 11.59 -4.45
CA ASN A 201 -10.26 11.63 -5.77
C ASN A 201 -8.79 11.26 -5.58
N SER A 202 -8.26 10.29 -6.32
CA SER A 202 -6.82 10.05 -6.32
C SER A 202 -6.09 11.06 -7.22
N ALA A 203 -4.89 11.41 -6.80
CA ALA A 203 -3.90 12.06 -7.64
C ALA A 203 -2.62 11.24 -7.62
N GLU A 204 -1.94 11.22 -8.74
CA GLU A 204 -0.79 10.36 -8.98
C GLU A 204 0.33 11.13 -9.64
N VAL A 205 1.56 10.82 -9.24
CA VAL A 205 2.78 11.26 -9.92
C VAL A 205 3.53 10.01 -10.32
N THR A 206 3.86 9.89 -11.59
CA THR A 206 4.60 8.73 -12.12
C THR A 206 5.93 9.21 -12.67
N GLY A 207 7.00 8.45 -12.44
CA GLY A 207 8.34 8.73 -12.91
C GLY A 207 9.24 7.50 -12.88
N ARG A 208 10.54 7.70 -13.02
CA ARG A 208 11.56 6.66 -12.89
C ARG A 208 12.75 7.19 -12.10
N VAL A 209 13.34 6.35 -11.26
CA VAL A 209 14.62 6.62 -10.58
C VAL A 209 15.49 5.39 -10.75
N ASP A 210 16.71 5.57 -11.26
CA ASP A 210 17.65 4.48 -11.56
C ASP A 210 17.03 3.33 -12.37
N GLY A 211 16.16 3.67 -13.32
CA GLY A 211 15.45 2.71 -14.17
C GLY A 211 14.20 2.09 -13.56
N VAL A 212 14.01 2.16 -12.23
CA VAL A 212 12.85 1.61 -11.52
C VAL A 212 11.65 2.55 -11.65
N PRO A 213 10.51 2.08 -12.19
CA PRO A 213 9.27 2.85 -12.22
C PRO A 213 8.75 3.15 -10.81
N ILE A 214 8.33 4.40 -10.62
CA ILE A 214 7.73 4.88 -9.38
C ILE A 214 6.37 5.50 -9.68
N THR A 215 5.34 5.06 -8.96
CA THR A 215 4.00 5.68 -9.00
C THR A 215 3.59 6.06 -7.59
N ILE A 216 3.55 7.37 -7.32
CA ILE A 216 3.17 7.94 -6.04
C ILE A 216 1.69 8.29 -6.08
N THR A 217 0.89 7.72 -5.20
CA THR A 217 -0.56 7.99 -5.14
C THR A 217 -0.94 8.76 -3.87
N ALA A 218 -1.93 9.66 -3.97
CA ALA A 218 -2.55 10.30 -2.81
C ALA A 218 -4.07 10.43 -3.00
N HIS A 219 -4.83 10.06 -1.97
CA HIS A 219 -6.28 10.24 -1.93
C HIS A 219 -6.67 11.65 -1.46
N LEU A 220 -6.90 12.55 -2.41
CA LEU A 220 -7.21 13.95 -2.16
C LEU A 220 -8.72 14.22 -2.14
N ARG A 221 -9.12 15.27 -1.43
CA ARG A 221 -10.38 15.99 -1.76
C ARG A 221 -10.11 16.89 -2.95
N ARG A 222 -11.02 16.95 -3.93
CA ARG A 222 -10.92 17.92 -5.02
C ARG A 222 -10.84 19.35 -4.45
N PRO A 223 -9.97 20.23 -4.95
CA PRO A 223 -10.12 21.65 -4.67
C PRO A 223 -11.52 22.07 -5.10
N LEU A 224 -12.22 22.86 -4.29
CA LEU A 224 -13.49 23.46 -4.73
C LEU A 224 -13.27 24.20 -6.05
N SER A 225 -12.10 24.83 -6.24
CA SER A 225 -11.67 25.53 -7.47
C SER A 225 -11.84 24.73 -8.76
N ASP A 226 -11.71 23.41 -8.67
CA ASP A 226 -11.66 22.51 -9.81
C ASP A 226 -12.95 21.71 -9.97
N THR A 227 -13.94 21.97 -9.11
CA THR A 227 -15.29 21.43 -9.24
C THR A 227 -16.02 22.19 -10.35
N ARG A 228 -16.83 21.47 -11.14
CA ARG A 228 -17.66 22.09 -12.20
C ARG A 228 -18.52 23.26 -11.68
N PRO A 229 -19.17 23.18 -10.49
CA PRO A 229 -19.93 24.31 -9.95
C PRO A 229 -19.07 25.55 -9.68
N TRP A 230 -17.88 25.39 -9.11
CA TRP A 230 -17.00 26.53 -8.86
C TRP A 230 -16.39 27.11 -10.13
N GLN A 231 -16.04 26.28 -11.12
CA GLN A 231 -15.57 26.77 -12.41
C GLN A 231 -16.68 27.56 -13.13
N ALA A 232 -17.93 27.12 -13.02
CA ALA A 232 -19.09 27.85 -13.53
C ALA A 232 -19.27 29.20 -12.81
N LEU A 233 -19.21 29.20 -11.47
CA LEU A 233 -19.26 30.42 -10.66
C LEU A 233 -18.11 31.39 -11.00
N ARG A 234 -16.88 30.88 -11.12
CA ARG A 234 -15.71 31.68 -11.50
C ARG A 234 -15.89 32.29 -12.89
N ARG A 235 -16.37 31.52 -13.87
CA ARG A 235 -16.67 32.04 -15.21
C ARG A 235 -17.75 33.12 -15.20
N GLN A 236 -18.77 33.00 -14.35
CA GLN A 236 -19.78 34.05 -14.17
C GLN A 236 -19.17 35.31 -13.55
N LEU A 237 -18.32 35.15 -12.53
CA LEU A 237 -17.68 36.27 -11.84
C LEU A 237 -16.57 36.96 -12.67
N THR A 238 -15.87 36.23 -13.54
CA THR A 238 -14.85 36.80 -14.44
C THR A 238 -15.40 37.17 -15.82
N GLY A 239 -16.60 36.71 -16.16
CA GLY A 239 -17.27 36.95 -17.45
C GLY A 239 -18.09 38.25 -17.49
N THR A 240 -18.28 38.91 -16.36
CA THR A 240 -18.97 40.21 -16.26
C THR A 240 -17.97 41.35 -16.13
N ASN A 241 -17.28 41.69 -17.22
CA ASN A 241 -16.82 43.06 -17.50
C ASN A 241 -16.21 43.15 -18.90
N LYS A 242 -17.08 43.29 -19.92
CA LYS A 242 -16.79 44.20 -21.02
C LYS A 242 -17.90 45.26 -21.00
N PRO A 243 -17.63 46.53 -20.69
CA PRO A 243 -18.59 47.58 -20.94
C PRO A 243 -18.75 47.68 -22.46
N THR A 244 -19.96 47.39 -22.93
CA THR A 244 -20.36 47.69 -24.31
C THR A 244 -20.33 49.21 -24.44
N ALA A 245 -19.35 49.75 -25.15
CA ALA A 245 -19.39 51.12 -25.60
C ALA A 245 -20.59 51.25 -26.56
N ALA A 246 -21.65 51.91 -26.10
CA ALA A 246 -22.74 52.32 -26.97
C ALA A 246 -22.26 53.53 -27.78
N GLN A 247 -22.31 53.37 -29.09
CA GLN A 247 -22.32 54.46 -30.07
C GLN A 247 -23.69 55.14 -30.07
#